data_AF-A0AAF0UYL5-F1
#
_entry.id   AF-A0AAF0UYL5-F1
#
_cell.length_a   1.000
_cell.length_b   1.000
_cell.length_c   1.000
_cell.angle_alpha   90.00
_cell.angle_beta   90.00
_cell.angle_gamma   90.00
#
_symmetry.space_group_name_H-M   'P 1'
#
loop_
_entity.id
_entity.type
_entity.pdbx_description
1 polymer ?
#
loop_
_entity_poly.entity_id
_entity_poly.type
_entity_poly.pdbx_seq_one_letter_code
_entity_poly.pdbx_strand_id
1 'polypeptide(L)'
;LVLLKSIDGVDAEWVKEVKGNTYDMVVEGFQLLSRWTARVWEQCAWKFSRPCKDPVPMESHDMPGSFSDYEKVVRYNYNAEERKALVELVSYIKSIGSMMQKVDTSVTDALWETIHAEVQDFVQNTLATMLRTTFRKKKDLSRWESDARVVEELCKLEARSLNAPHFCIVVRILSDMRTLSADWMANTSKPETEMQSYPHSGEEGRGTLFYPRPVAPTSAQVHCLQFLIYEVVSGGNMRKPGGIFGNSGSEIPINDLKQLEAFFYKLGFFLHVLDYTATLGTLTDLGFLWFREFYLESSLVIQFPIECSLPWMLVDHVIESPIIGLLESALMSFDIYNDAAQQALVILKQRFLYDEIEAEVDNCFDIFVLKLCETIFTYYKSWAASELLDPSFLFAIDIGEKFAVQPMRFVALLKTTRVKVHINLYSVYGHELICFTRVHLLIFLCPVVVVRQVFKQPRFLWSMEFSKFAFASIPQRL
;
A
#
# COMPACT_ATOMS: atom_id res chain seq x y z
N LEU A 1 -17.63 -10.85 3.15
CA LEU A 1 -17.28 -11.77 2.02
C LEU A 1 -17.34 -13.25 2.41
N VAL A 2 -16.58 -13.72 3.40
CA VAL A 2 -16.61 -15.15 3.81
C VAL A 2 -18.01 -15.62 4.22
N LEU A 3 -18.72 -14.83 5.03
CA LEU A 3 -20.12 -15.12 5.42
C LEU A 3 -21.10 -15.09 4.23
N LEU A 4 -20.85 -14.23 3.23
CA LEU A 4 -21.67 -14.18 2.02
C LEU A 4 -21.52 -15.45 1.17
N LYS A 5 -20.32 -16.05 1.17
CA LYS A 5 -20.06 -17.31 0.46
C LYS A 5 -20.71 -18.53 1.13
N SER A 6 -21.15 -18.41 2.39
CA SER A 6 -21.70 -19.53 3.17
C SER A 6 -23.22 -19.51 3.36
N ILE A 7 -23.91 -18.46 2.93
CA ILE A 7 -25.36 -18.34 3.09
C ILE A 7 -26.03 -18.68 1.75
N ASP A 8 -26.97 -19.62 1.76
CA ASP A 8 -27.81 -19.93 0.61
C ASP A 8 -29.03 -18.99 0.59
N GLY A 9 -29.43 -18.51 -0.61
CA GLY A 9 -30.61 -17.66 -0.78
C GLY A 9 -30.43 -16.19 -0.37
N VAL A 10 -29.19 -15.68 -0.40
CA VAL A 10 -28.88 -14.28 -0.11
C VAL A 10 -29.46 -13.36 -1.18
N ASP A 11 -30.04 -12.24 -0.75
CA ASP A 11 -30.49 -11.16 -1.63
C ASP A 11 -29.37 -10.67 -2.56
N ALA A 12 -29.63 -10.71 -3.88
CA ALA A 12 -28.68 -10.36 -4.91
C ALA A 12 -28.30 -8.87 -4.89
N GLU A 13 -29.22 -8.00 -4.45
CA GLU A 13 -28.97 -6.56 -4.33
C GLU A 13 -27.98 -6.28 -3.20
N TRP A 14 -28.19 -6.89 -2.03
CA TRP A 14 -27.24 -6.81 -0.92
C TRP A 14 -25.85 -7.37 -1.27
N VAL A 15 -25.77 -8.50 -2.01
CA VAL A 15 -24.48 -9.04 -2.46
C VAL A 15 -23.74 -8.05 -3.36
N LYS A 16 -24.46 -7.40 -4.28
CA LYS A 16 -23.90 -6.37 -5.18
C LYS A 16 -23.39 -5.17 -4.38
N GLU A 17 -24.15 -4.70 -3.40
CA GLU A 17 -23.77 -3.59 -2.53
C GLU A 17 -22.48 -3.90 -1.76
N VAL A 18 -22.36 -5.09 -1.15
CA VAL A 18 -21.16 -5.46 -0.40
C VAL A 18 -19.92 -5.56 -1.30
N LYS A 19 -20.07 -6.06 -2.54
CA LYS A 19 -18.96 -6.10 -3.52
C LYS A 19 -18.55 -4.70 -3.98
N GLY A 20 -19.51 -3.80 -4.18
CA GLY A 20 -19.25 -2.38 -4.46
C GLY A 20 -18.48 -1.71 -3.32
N ASN A 21 -18.96 -1.85 -2.08
CA ASN A 21 -18.29 -1.30 -0.90
C ASN A 21 -16.88 -1.88 -0.71
N THR A 22 -16.66 -3.15 -1.08
CA THR A 22 -15.32 -3.76 -1.06
C THR A 22 -14.39 -3.10 -2.07
N TYR A 23 -14.88 -2.85 -3.29
CA TYR A 23 -14.12 -2.15 -4.32
C TYR A 23 -13.72 -0.75 -3.86
N ASP A 24 -14.68 0.03 -3.35
CA ASP A 24 -14.43 1.40 -2.88
C ASP A 24 -13.39 1.42 -1.75
N MET A 25 -13.48 0.49 -0.80
CA MET A 25 -12.52 0.38 0.31
C MET A 25 -11.10 0.05 -0.16
N VAL A 26 -10.95 -0.79 -1.17
CA VAL A 26 -9.64 -1.09 -1.78
C VAL A 26 -9.09 0.14 -2.49
N VAL A 27 -9.92 0.84 -3.26
CA VAL A 27 -9.54 2.09 -3.94
C VAL A 27 -9.08 3.14 -2.93
N GLU A 28 -9.85 3.35 -1.86
CA GLU A 28 -9.48 4.27 -0.78
C GLU A 28 -8.17 3.87 -0.10
N GLY A 29 -7.97 2.58 0.17
CA GLY A 29 -6.72 2.05 0.72
C GLY A 29 -5.50 2.37 -0.18
N PHE A 30 -5.62 2.13 -1.48
CA PHE A 30 -4.56 2.49 -2.44
C PHE A 30 -4.30 3.99 -2.50
N GLN A 31 -5.34 4.81 -2.55
CA GLN A 31 -5.18 6.26 -2.55
C GLN A 31 -4.54 6.77 -1.26
N LEU A 32 -4.89 6.18 -0.11
CA LEU A 32 -4.34 6.55 1.18
C LEU A 32 -2.83 6.23 1.25
N LEU A 33 -2.46 5.00 0.90
CA LEU A 33 -1.06 4.58 0.82
C LEU A 33 -0.27 5.45 -0.16
N SER A 34 -0.83 5.69 -1.35
CA SER A 34 -0.22 6.58 -2.36
C SER A 34 0.06 7.98 -1.82
N ARG A 35 -0.92 8.59 -1.14
CA ARG A 35 -0.74 9.92 -0.55
C ARG A 35 0.36 9.92 0.51
N TRP A 36 0.37 8.94 1.41
CA TRP A 36 1.36 8.87 2.49
C TRP A 36 2.78 8.63 1.96
N THR A 37 2.96 7.65 1.09
CA THR A 37 4.25 7.35 0.46
C THR A 37 4.76 8.55 -0.35
N ALA A 38 3.88 9.24 -1.08
CA ALA A 38 4.23 10.49 -1.76
C ALA A 38 4.70 11.58 -0.79
N ARG A 39 4.06 11.73 0.39
CA ARG A 39 4.52 12.72 1.39
C ARG A 39 5.91 12.41 1.94
N VAL A 40 6.24 11.13 2.15
CA VAL A 40 7.60 10.73 2.55
C VAL A 40 8.59 11.10 1.45
N TRP A 41 8.26 10.81 0.19
CA TRP A 41 9.10 11.10 -0.96
C TRP A 41 9.33 12.61 -1.15
N GLU A 42 8.25 13.40 -1.11
CA GLU A 42 8.28 14.87 -1.20
C GLU A 42 9.12 15.49 -0.08
N GLN A 43 8.97 15.03 1.16
CA GLN A 43 9.76 15.51 2.29
C GLN A 43 11.25 15.22 2.06
N CYS A 44 11.60 13.99 1.66
CA CYS A 44 12.98 13.62 1.41
C CYS A 44 13.58 14.46 0.29
N ALA A 45 12.90 14.59 -0.85
CA ALA A 45 13.34 15.44 -1.96
C ALA A 45 13.53 16.91 -1.53
N TRP A 46 12.63 17.43 -0.69
CA TRP A 46 12.74 18.77 -0.14
C TRP A 46 13.96 18.95 0.77
N LYS A 47 14.27 17.94 1.60
CA LYS A 47 15.43 17.92 2.51
C LYS A 47 16.75 17.78 1.74
N PHE A 48 16.82 16.89 0.76
CA PHE A 48 17.99 16.73 -0.12
C PHE A 48 18.33 17.99 -0.92
N SER A 49 17.32 18.77 -1.32
CA SER A 49 17.54 20.06 -1.99
C SER A 49 17.90 21.21 -1.06
N ARG A 50 17.84 21.03 0.26
CA ARG A 50 18.11 22.07 1.27
C ARG A 50 18.99 21.53 2.41
N PRO A 51 20.31 21.48 2.22
CA PRO A 51 21.25 21.10 3.27
C PRO A 51 21.11 22.00 4.51
N CYS A 52 21.28 21.40 5.69
CA CYS A 52 21.35 22.10 6.95
C CYS A 52 22.55 23.08 6.94
N LYS A 53 22.29 24.34 7.29
CA LYS A 53 23.29 25.41 7.24
C LYS A 53 24.19 25.43 8.47
N ASP A 54 23.60 25.17 9.63
CA ASP A 54 24.25 25.26 10.94
C ASP A 54 24.11 23.91 11.67
N PRO A 55 24.86 22.87 11.24
CA PRO A 55 24.85 21.59 11.92
C PRO A 55 25.41 21.75 13.34
N VAL A 56 24.63 21.33 14.34
CA VAL A 56 25.07 21.33 15.73
C VAL A 56 25.81 20.01 15.99
N PRO A 57 27.10 20.05 16.38
CA PRO A 57 27.83 18.90 16.90
C PRO A 57 27.02 18.16 17.96
N MET A 58 26.71 16.88 17.74
CA MET A 58 26.07 16.06 18.78
C MET A 58 27.11 15.49 19.74
N GLU A 59 28.36 15.36 19.28
CA GLU A 59 29.47 14.84 20.08
C GLU A 59 30.55 15.90 20.32
N SER A 60 31.24 15.80 21.46
CA SER A 60 32.30 16.74 21.86
C SER A 60 33.54 16.71 20.95
N HIS A 61 33.65 15.71 20.07
CA HIS A 61 34.74 15.55 19.10
C HIS A 61 34.43 16.08 17.69
N ASP A 62 33.19 16.48 17.42
CA ASP A 62 32.76 16.99 16.11
C ASP A 62 33.24 18.43 15.91
N MET A 63 34.25 18.63 15.06
CA MET A 63 34.73 19.97 14.70
C MET A 63 33.76 20.63 13.70
N PRO A 64 33.17 21.79 14.01
CA PRO A 64 32.26 22.48 13.11
C PRO A 64 32.99 22.90 11.83
N GLY A 65 32.71 22.20 10.73
CA GLY A 65 33.35 22.41 9.42
C GLY A 65 33.75 21.14 8.67
N SER A 66 33.73 19.95 9.31
CA SER A 66 34.13 18.69 8.66
C SER A 66 32.98 17.83 8.11
N PHE A 67 31.73 18.22 8.36
CA PHE A 67 30.58 17.41 7.97
C PHE A 67 30.43 17.30 6.46
N SER A 68 30.22 16.07 5.99
CA SER A 68 29.94 15.78 4.59
C SER A 68 28.64 16.46 4.13
N ASP A 69 28.51 16.70 2.82
CA ASP A 69 27.29 17.30 2.28
C ASP A 69 26.09 16.37 2.45
N TYR A 70 26.31 15.05 2.49
CA TYR A 70 25.27 14.06 2.80
C TYR A 70 24.76 14.16 4.25
N GLU A 71 25.65 14.32 5.22
CA GLU A 71 25.26 14.50 6.62
C GLU A 71 24.37 15.73 6.83
N LYS A 72 24.65 16.82 6.11
CA LYS A 72 23.86 18.05 6.19
C LYS A 72 22.44 17.89 5.63
N VAL A 73 22.23 17.02 4.65
CA VAL A 73 20.90 16.78 4.06
C VAL A 73 20.13 15.65 4.74
N VAL A 74 20.82 14.76 5.46
CA VAL A 74 20.24 13.63 6.18
C VAL A 74 20.40 13.81 7.70
N ARG A 75 21.53 13.42 8.29
CA ARG A 75 21.73 13.33 9.75
C ARG A 75 21.30 14.58 10.52
N TYR A 76 21.69 15.76 10.03
CA TYR A 76 21.44 17.05 10.68
C TYR A 76 20.22 17.81 10.14
N ASN A 77 19.45 17.21 9.22
CA ASN A 77 18.31 17.88 8.58
C ASN A 77 16.95 17.43 9.12
N TYR A 78 16.91 16.49 10.07
CA TYR A 78 15.67 16.01 10.69
C TYR A 78 15.71 16.25 12.20
N ASN A 79 14.78 17.07 12.71
CA ASN A 79 14.59 17.25 14.16
C ASN A 79 13.83 16.06 14.78
N ALA A 80 13.71 16.05 16.12
CA ALA A 80 13.09 14.93 16.84
C ALA A 80 11.61 14.73 16.46
N GLU A 81 10.86 15.82 16.29
CA GLU A 81 9.45 15.80 15.89
C GLU A 81 9.26 15.25 14.47
N GLU A 82 10.14 15.63 13.54
CA GLU A 82 10.16 15.15 12.16
C GLU A 82 10.52 13.66 12.10
N ARG A 83 11.51 13.21 12.87
CA ARG A 83 11.86 11.78 12.97
C ARG A 83 10.70 10.97 13.52
N LYS A 84 10.05 11.45 14.59
CA LYS A 84 8.85 10.82 15.15
C LYS A 84 7.72 10.74 14.10
N ALA A 85 7.41 11.84 13.43
CA ALA A 85 6.36 11.88 12.42
C ALA A 85 6.66 10.91 11.26
N LEU A 86 7.92 10.81 10.85
CA LEU A 86 8.34 9.87 9.81
C LEU A 86 8.21 8.41 10.27
N VAL A 87 8.60 8.06 11.51
CA VAL A 87 8.37 6.72 12.08
C VAL A 87 6.88 6.37 12.10
N GLU A 88 6.02 7.28 12.54
CA GLU A 88 4.57 7.07 12.57
C GLU A 88 4.02 6.83 11.17
N LEU A 89 4.42 7.66 10.19
CA LEU A 89 3.96 7.54 8.81
C LEU A 89 4.43 6.23 8.15
N VAL A 90 5.69 5.84 8.34
CA VAL A 90 6.23 4.54 7.92
C VAL A 90 5.39 3.42 8.54
N SER A 91 5.12 3.49 9.85
CA SER A 91 4.32 2.49 10.56
C SER A 91 2.90 2.37 10.00
N TYR A 92 2.25 3.49 9.67
CA TYR A 92 0.91 3.49 9.07
C TYR A 92 0.92 2.87 7.67
N ILE A 93 1.88 3.24 6.83
CA ILE A 93 2.05 2.66 5.47
C ILE A 93 2.23 1.15 5.57
N LYS A 94 3.17 0.68 6.39
CA LYS A 94 3.48 -0.75 6.55
C LYS A 94 2.33 -1.53 7.16
N SER A 95 1.64 -0.97 8.15
CA SER A 95 0.51 -1.62 8.82
C SER A 95 -0.70 -1.77 7.89
N ILE A 96 -1.11 -0.70 7.19
CA ILE A 96 -2.20 -0.78 6.21
C ILE A 96 -1.81 -1.68 5.05
N GLY A 97 -0.58 -1.56 4.56
CA GLY A 97 -0.02 -2.45 3.55
C GLY A 97 -0.16 -3.93 3.92
N SER A 98 0.25 -4.29 5.13
CA SER A 98 0.13 -5.66 5.64
C SER A 98 -1.33 -6.13 5.76
N MET A 99 -2.24 -5.25 6.21
CA MET A 99 -3.67 -5.59 6.31
C MET A 99 -4.29 -5.84 4.93
N MET A 100 -3.97 -5.00 3.95
CA MET A 100 -4.41 -5.14 2.57
C MET A 100 -3.86 -6.43 1.93
N GLN A 101 -2.57 -6.72 2.13
CA GLN A 101 -1.94 -7.95 1.63
C GLN A 101 -2.62 -9.22 2.18
N LYS A 102 -3.06 -9.22 3.45
CA LYS A 102 -3.75 -10.37 4.06
C LYS A 102 -5.12 -10.68 3.45
N VAL A 103 -5.77 -9.67 2.87
CA VAL A 103 -7.11 -9.83 2.29
C VAL A 103 -7.12 -9.96 0.77
N ASP A 104 -5.97 -9.84 0.11
CA ASP A 104 -5.80 -9.90 -1.35
C ASP A 104 -6.69 -10.97 -2.01
N THR A 105 -6.43 -12.25 -1.70
CA THR A 105 -7.19 -13.39 -2.26
C THR A 105 -8.66 -13.43 -1.86
N SER A 106 -9.02 -12.75 -0.76
CA SER A 106 -10.40 -12.73 -0.27
C SER A 106 -11.26 -11.70 -1.01
N VAL A 107 -10.64 -10.61 -1.48
CA VAL A 107 -11.32 -9.52 -2.19
C VAL A 107 -11.31 -9.69 -3.71
N THR A 108 -10.40 -10.51 -4.26
CA THR A 108 -10.20 -10.70 -5.72
C THR A 108 -11.51 -10.88 -6.50
N ASP A 109 -12.35 -11.86 -6.12
CA ASP A 109 -13.61 -12.14 -6.83
C ASP A 109 -14.56 -10.94 -6.84
N ALA A 110 -14.63 -10.22 -5.71
CA ALA A 110 -15.48 -9.04 -5.57
C ALA A 110 -14.98 -7.89 -6.45
N LEU A 111 -13.66 -7.68 -6.49
CA LEU A 111 -13.05 -6.66 -7.35
C LEU A 111 -13.28 -6.95 -8.82
N TRP A 112 -13.01 -8.20 -9.25
CA TRP A 112 -13.18 -8.61 -10.65
C TRP A 112 -14.62 -8.50 -11.10
N GLU A 113 -15.58 -8.92 -10.27
CA GLU A 113 -16.99 -8.83 -10.60
C GLU A 113 -17.49 -7.38 -10.67
N THR A 114 -17.05 -6.51 -9.76
CA THR A 114 -17.39 -5.08 -9.81
C THR A 114 -16.81 -4.43 -11.07
N ILE A 115 -15.54 -4.66 -11.39
CA ILE A 115 -14.91 -4.12 -12.60
C ILE A 115 -15.60 -4.65 -13.86
N HIS A 116 -15.90 -5.96 -13.91
CA HIS A 116 -16.64 -6.55 -15.01
C HIS A 116 -18.02 -5.90 -15.16
N ALA A 117 -18.75 -5.71 -14.06
CA ALA A 117 -20.07 -5.08 -14.09
C ALA A 117 -20.02 -3.68 -14.69
N GLU A 118 -19.04 -2.88 -14.31
CA GLU A 118 -18.89 -1.52 -14.82
C GLU A 118 -18.46 -1.48 -16.29
N VAL A 119 -17.55 -2.38 -16.70
CA VAL A 119 -17.17 -2.51 -18.11
C VAL A 119 -18.37 -2.93 -18.96
N GLN A 120 -19.16 -3.91 -18.49
CA GLN A 120 -20.34 -4.38 -19.20
C GLN A 120 -21.44 -3.31 -19.26
N ASP A 121 -21.69 -2.57 -18.18
CA ASP A 121 -22.66 -1.47 -18.21
C ASP A 121 -22.25 -0.39 -19.21
N PHE A 122 -20.97 -0.01 -19.21
CA PHE A 122 -20.45 0.96 -20.16
C PHE A 122 -20.63 0.48 -21.61
N VAL A 123 -20.12 -0.71 -21.94
CA VAL A 123 -20.14 -1.18 -23.33
C VAL A 123 -21.53 -1.59 -23.79
N GLN A 124 -22.39 -2.16 -22.94
CA GLN A 124 -23.71 -2.63 -23.36
C GLN A 124 -24.78 -1.53 -23.29
N ASN A 125 -24.75 -0.65 -22.29
CA ASN A 125 -25.81 0.33 -22.03
C ASN A 125 -25.39 1.76 -22.36
N THR A 126 -24.25 2.22 -21.83
CA THR A 126 -23.81 3.61 -22.04
C THR A 126 -23.51 3.85 -23.52
N LEU A 127 -22.70 3.01 -24.16
CA LEU A 127 -22.38 3.14 -25.58
C LEU A 127 -23.61 2.98 -26.50
N ALA A 128 -24.58 2.13 -26.12
CA ALA A 128 -25.84 2.02 -26.87
C ALA A 128 -26.62 3.35 -26.84
N THR A 129 -26.64 4.01 -25.68
CA THR A 129 -27.28 5.31 -25.52
C THR A 129 -26.55 6.38 -26.33
N MET A 130 -25.22 6.41 -26.27
CA MET A 130 -24.39 7.34 -27.06
C MET A 130 -24.56 7.15 -28.57
N LEU A 131 -24.69 5.91 -29.05
CA LEU A 131 -24.97 5.63 -30.46
C LEU A 131 -26.32 6.24 -30.86
N ARG A 132 -27.39 6.02 -30.06
CA ARG A 132 -28.72 6.59 -30.33
C ARG A 132 -28.73 8.12 -30.32
N THR A 133 -28.05 8.76 -29.35
CA THR A 133 -27.97 10.24 -29.27
C THR A 133 -27.18 10.81 -30.45
N THR A 134 -26.12 10.14 -30.86
CA THR A 134 -25.31 10.50 -32.04
C THR A 134 -26.12 10.39 -33.33
N PHE A 135 -26.91 9.32 -33.51
CA PHE A 135 -27.83 9.19 -34.65
C PHE A 135 -28.91 10.28 -34.67
N ARG A 136 -29.53 10.61 -33.53
CA ARG A 136 -30.61 11.62 -33.44
C ARG A 136 -30.17 13.04 -33.81
N LYS A 137 -28.91 13.42 -33.59
CA LYS A 137 -28.40 14.75 -33.96
C LYS A 137 -28.38 15.00 -35.47
N LYS A 138 -28.34 13.95 -36.30
CA LYS A 138 -28.20 14.06 -37.75
C LYS A 138 -29.57 13.91 -38.44
N LYS A 139 -30.37 14.98 -38.35
CA LYS A 139 -31.76 15.07 -38.87
C LYS A 139 -31.90 14.80 -40.38
N ASP A 140 -30.80 14.94 -41.14
CA ASP A 140 -30.77 14.69 -42.60
C ASP A 140 -30.64 13.19 -42.98
N LEU A 141 -30.50 12.28 -42.01
CA LEU A 141 -30.56 10.83 -42.23
C LEU A 141 -31.97 10.24 -42.11
N SER A 142 -33.02 11.07 -42.17
CA SER A 142 -34.43 10.65 -42.14
C SER A 142 -34.80 9.57 -43.18
N ARG A 143 -33.95 9.35 -44.20
CA ARG A 143 -34.10 8.26 -45.17
C ARG A 143 -33.77 6.86 -44.61
N TRP A 144 -33.11 6.77 -43.46
CA TRP A 144 -32.68 5.50 -42.83
C TRP A 144 -33.36 5.21 -41.49
N GLU A 145 -34.42 5.94 -41.16
CA GLU A 145 -35.12 5.88 -39.87
C GLU A 145 -35.71 4.51 -39.50
N SER A 146 -35.75 3.55 -40.43
CA SER A 146 -36.42 2.28 -40.19
C SER A 146 -35.59 1.24 -39.43
N ASP A 147 -34.25 1.34 -39.39
CA ASP A 147 -33.46 0.33 -38.68
C ASP A 147 -32.07 0.84 -38.26
N ALA A 148 -31.91 1.21 -36.98
CA ALA A 148 -30.63 1.68 -36.43
C ALA A 148 -29.47 0.69 -36.65
N ARG A 149 -29.77 -0.61 -36.73
CA ARG A 149 -28.77 -1.66 -37.03
C ARG A 149 -28.23 -1.54 -38.46
N VAL A 150 -29.09 -1.21 -39.41
CA VAL A 150 -28.70 -1.03 -40.82
C VAL A 150 -27.84 0.22 -40.96
N VAL A 151 -28.17 1.31 -40.26
CA VAL A 151 -27.35 2.53 -40.26
C VAL A 151 -25.98 2.27 -39.66
N GLU A 152 -25.90 1.55 -38.54
CA GLU A 152 -24.64 1.17 -37.93
C GLU A 152 -23.76 0.35 -38.89
N GLU A 153 -24.33 -0.64 -39.58
CA GLU A 153 -23.59 -1.48 -40.54
C GLU A 153 -23.14 -0.70 -41.79
N LEU A 154 -23.98 0.21 -42.29
CA LEU A 154 -23.61 1.10 -43.40
C LEU A 154 -22.51 2.08 -43.00
N CYS A 155 -22.59 2.68 -41.81
CA CYS A 155 -21.53 3.54 -41.29
C CYS A 155 -20.21 2.76 -41.14
N LYS A 156 -20.24 1.50 -40.69
CA LYS A 156 -19.04 0.64 -40.64
C LYS A 156 -18.43 0.41 -42.03
N LEU A 157 -19.26 0.19 -43.04
CA LEU A 157 -18.80 0.00 -44.42
C LEU A 157 -18.22 1.29 -45.01
N GLU A 158 -18.89 2.43 -44.83
CA GLU A 158 -18.41 3.73 -45.31
C GLU A 158 -17.14 4.20 -44.59
N ALA A 159 -17.00 3.89 -43.29
CA ALA A 159 -15.83 4.25 -42.49
C ALA A 159 -14.52 3.55 -42.92
N ARG A 160 -14.57 2.57 -43.83
CA ARG A 160 -13.37 1.95 -44.44
C ARG A 160 -12.80 2.79 -45.60
N SER A 161 -13.52 3.81 -46.05
CA SER A 161 -13.07 4.73 -47.10
C SER A 161 -12.08 5.77 -46.56
N LEU A 162 -11.06 6.13 -47.35
CA LEU A 162 -10.12 7.22 -47.06
C LEU A 162 -10.80 8.59 -46.90
N ASN A 163 -11.98 8.76 -47.51
CA ASN A 163 -12.77 10.00 -47.44
C ASN A 163 -14.04 9.81 -46.58
N ALA A 164 -14.01 8.89 -45.62
CA ALA A 164 -15.15 8.63 -44.76
C ALA A 164 -15.56 9.90 -43.98
N PRO A 165 -16.87 10.21 -43.90
CA PRO A 165 -17.33 11.31 -43.06
C PRO A 165 -17.02 10.99 -41.60
N HIS A 166 -16.57 12.00 -40.85
CA HIS A 166 -16.19 11.87 -39.44
C HIS A 166 -17.26 11.18 -38.58
N PHE A 167 -18.54 11.45 -38.86
CA PHE A 167 -19.67 10.78 -38.24
C PHE A 167 -19.63 9.25 -38.36
N CYS A 168 -19.31 8.72 -39.53
CA CYS A 168 -19.23 7.26 -39.73
C CYS A 168 -18.03 6.67 -38.99
N ILE A 169 -16.94 7.43 -38.88
CA ILE A 169 -15.76 7.03 -38.10
C ILE A 169 -16.13 6.93 -36.61
N VAL A 170 -16.82 7.92 -36.05
CA VAL A 170 -17.29 7.89 -34.66
C VAL A 170 -18.24 6.72 -34.40
N VAL A 171 -19.25 6.52 -35.25
CA VAL A 171 -20.19 5.40 -35.13
C VAL A 171 -19.47 4.05 -35.19
N ARG A 172 -18.50 3.90 -36.13
CA ARG A 172 -17.67 2.69 -36.22
C ARG A 172 -16.90 2.46 -34.92
N ILE A 173 -16.20 3.46 -34.40
CA ILE A 173 -15.38 3.30 -33.19
C ILE A 173 -16.23 2.93 -31.97
N LEU A 174 -17.37 3.60 -31.76
CA LEU A 174 -18.29 3.26 -30.67
C LEU A 174 -18.82 1.82 -30.80
N SER A 175 -19.07 1.34 -32.02
CA SER A 175 -19.47 -0.05 -32.27
C SER A 175 -18.32 -1.05 -32.08
N ASP A 176 -17.11 -0.69 -32.50
CA ASP A 176 -15.91 -1.50 -32.33
C ASP A 176 -15.64 -1.75 -30.83
N MET A 177 -15.81 -0.73 -29.97
CA MET A 177 -15.73 -0.89 -28.51
C MET A 177 -16.71 -1.94 -27.97
N ARG A 178 -17.96 -1.92 -28.46
CA ARG A 178 -19.00 -2.89 -28.08
C ARG A 178 -18.62 -4.28 -28.54
N THR A 179 -18.18 -4.41 -29.78
CA THR A 179 -17.80 -5.71 -30.39
C THR A 179 -16.60 -6.34 -29.68
N LEU A 180 -15.66 -5.52 -29.20
CA LEU A 180 -14.42 -5.97 -28.59
C LEU A 180 -14.60 -6.44 -27.13
N SER A 181 -15.49 -5.81 -26.37
CA SER A 181 -15.55 -6.00 -24.91
C SER A 181 -16.91 -6.46 -24.36
N ALA A 182 -18.00 -6.40 -25.15
CA ALA A 182 -19.30 -6.82 -24.65
C ALA A 182 -19.41 -8.34 -24.57
N ASP A 183 -19.70 -8.85 -23.37
CA ASP A 183 -20.07 -10.25 -23.14
C ASP A 183 -21.59 -10.39 -23.28
N TRP A 184 -22.04 -10.67 -24.50
CA TRP A 184 -23.45 -10.88 -24.78
C TRP A 184 -23.91 -12.23 -24.23
N MET A 185 -25.00 -12.23 -23.47
CA MET A 185 -25.65 -13.47 -23.05
C MET A 185 -26.30 -14.14 -24.26
N ALA A 186 -25.59 -15.07 -24.90
CA ALA A 186 -26.19 -15.93 -25.91
C ALA A 186 -27.12 -16.94 -25.23
N ASN A 187 -28.44 -16.81 -25.46
CA ASN A 187 -29.43 -17.86 -25.18
C ASN A 187 -29.38 -18.54 -23.80
N THR A 188 -29.24 -17.80 -22.69
CA THR A 188 -29.60 -18.39 -21.38
C THR A 188 -31.11 -18.33 -21.20
N SER A 189 -31.80 -19.39 -21.65
CA SER A 189 -33.14 -19.73 -21.22
C SER A 189 -33.12 -20.03 -19.71
N LYS A 190 -33.18 -19.01 -18.86
CA LYS A 190 -33.70 -19.18 -17.50
C LYS A 190 -35.23 -19.00 -17.59
N PRO A 191 -36.03 -19.95 -17.08
CA PRO A 191 -37.48 -19.82 -17.10
C PRO A 191 -37.86 -18.57 -16.30
N GLU A 192 -38.82 -17.81 -16.81
CA GLU A 192 -39.33 -16.52 -16.33
C GLU A 192 -40.02 -16.57 -14.94
N THR A 193 -39.62 -17.47 -14.04
CA THR A 193 -40.43 -17.83 -12.88
C THR A 193 -40.21 -16.97 -11.63
N GLU A 194 -39.27 -16.01 -11.60
CA GLU A 194 -39.01 -15.22 -10.37
C GLU A 194 -39.29 -13.72 -10.46
N MET A 195 -39.95 -13.22 -11.52
CA MET A 195 -40.30 -11.81 -11.56
C MET A 195 -41.60 -11.52 -12.33
N GLN A 196 -42.67 -12.25 -12.00
CA GLN A 196 -44.03 -11.85 -12.36
C GLN A 196 -44.70 -11.12 -11.20
N SER A 197 -44.49 -9.80 -11.13
CA SER A 197 -45.55 -8.87 -10.73
C SER A 197 -45.25 -7.45 -11.23
N TYR A 198 -46.31 -6.78 -11.65
CA TYR A 198 -46.42 -5.41 -12.21
C TYR A 198 -46.33 -5.26 -13.73
N PRO A 199 -47.49 -5.24 -14.43
CA PRO A 199 -47.59 -4.71 -15.79
C PRO A 199 -47.72 -3.17 -15.77
N HIS A 200 -47.28 -2.57 -16.88
CA HIS A 200 -47.35 -1.16 -17.28
C HIS A 200 -46.32 -0.16 -16.69
N SER A 201 -45.15 -0.10 -17.35
CA SER A 201 -44.46 1.16 -17.66
C SER A 201 -43.70 1.03 -18.99
N GLY A 202 -43.69 2.09 -19.80
CA GLY A 202 -43.33 2.07 -21.23
C GLY A 202 -41.93 1.55 -21.58
N GLU A 203 -41.83 0.93 -22.75
CA GLU A 203 -40.66 0.24 -23.33
C GLU A 203 -39.44 1.12 -23.69
N GLU A 204 -39.34 2.38 -23.24
CA GLU A 204 -38.23 3.27 -23.64
C GLU A 204 -37.05 3.34 -22.65
N GLY A 205 -37.06 2.59 -21.54
CA GLY A 205 -36.10 2.79 -20.45
C GLY A 205 -35.33 1.58 -19.91
N ARG A 206 -35.60 0.35 -20.35
CA ARG A 206 -34.89 -0.82 -19.80
C ARG A 206 -33.57 -1.05 -20.54
N GLY A 207 -32.46 -0.72 -19.88
CA GLY A 207 -31.11 -1.08 -20.32
C GLY A 207 -30.99 -2.60 -20.51
N THR A 208 -29.97 -3.03 -21.25
CA THR A 208 -29.66 -4.45 -21.46
C THR A 208 -29.34 -5.08 -20.11
N LEU A 209 -30.10 -6.10 -19.73
CA LEU A 209 -29.83 -6.88 -18.53
C LEU A 209 -28.62 -7.80 -18.80
N PHE A 210 -27.60 -7.74 -17.96
CA PHE A 210 -26.47 -8.66 -17.97
C PHE A 210 -26.18 -9.16 -16.55
N TYR A 211 -25.55 -10.32 -16.43
CA TYR A 211 -25.08 -10.84 -15.15
C TYR A 211 -23.58 -10.57 -15.01
N PRO A 212 -23.14 -9.80 -14.00
CA PRO A 212 -21.73 -9.67 -13.67
C PRO A 212 -21.08 -11.03 -13.46
N ARG A 213 -19.84 -11.18 -13.93
CA ARG A 213 -19.03 -12.39 -13.76
C ARG A 213 -17.79 -12.03 -12.95
N PRO A 214 -17.30 -12.92 -12.07
CA PRO A 214 -16.04 -12.73 -11.35
C PRO A 214 -14.86 -12.99 -12.28
N VAL A 215 -14.75 -12.22 -13.36
CA VAL A 215 -13.69 -12.32 -14.37
C VAL A 215 -13.22 -10.92 -14.75
N ALA A 216 -11.94 -10.68 -14.58
CA ALA A 216 -11.34 -9.41 -14.96
C ALA A 216 -11.31 -9.23 -16.49
N PRO A 217 -11.51 -8.01 -17.01
CA PRO A 217 -11.12 -7.72 -18.38
C PRO A 217 -9.61 -7.91 -18.55
N THR A 218 -9.20 -8.44 -19.70
CA THR A 218 -7.77 -8.55 -20.01
C THR A 218 -7.13 -7.17 -20.17
N SER A 219 -5.83 -7.04 -19.89
CA SER A 219 -5.09 -5.78 -20.11
C SER A 219 -5.21 -5.31 -21.58
N ALA A 220 -5.22 -6.25 -22.52
CA ALA A 220 -5.46 -5.97 -23.94
C ALA A 220 -6.84 -5.32 -24.18
N GLN A 221 -7.92 -5.87 -23.60
CA GLN A 221 -9.25 -5.28 -23.71
C GLN A 221 -9.31 -3.87 -23.11
N VAL A 222 -8.71 -3.66 -21.94
CA VAL A 222 -8.65 -2.35 -21.28
C VAL A 222 -7.92 -1.33 -22.16
N HIS A 223 -6.72 -1.67 -22.66
CA HIS A 223 -5.93 -0.77 -23.50
C HIS A 223 -6.58 -0.51 -24.86
N CYS A 224 -7.20 -1.52 -25.48
CA CYS A 224 -7.95 -1.31 -26.71
C CYS A 224 -9.14 -0.36 -26.50
N LEU A 225 -9.90 -0.52 -25.41
CA LEU A 225 -10.97 0.42 -25.07
C LEU A 225 -10.42 1.84 -24.83
N GLN A 226 -9.34 1.99 -24.08
CA GLN A 226 -8.70 3.29 -23.86
C GLN A 226 -8.27 3.96 -25.17
N PHE A 227 -7.65 3.19 -26.07
CA PHE A 227 -7.25 3.68 -27.39
C PHE A 227 -8.44 4.16 -28.22
N LEU A 228 -9.51 3.35 -28.31
CA LEU A 228 -10.71 3.71 -29.05
C LEU A 228 -11.41 4.95 -28.44
N ILE A 229 -11.41 5.08 -27.11
CA ILE A 229 -11.98 6.26 -26.44
C ILE A 229 -11.13 7.49 -26.75
N TYR A 230 -9.81 7.36 -26.68
CA TYR A 230 -8.89 8.44 -27.00
C TYR A 230 -9.05 8.93 -28.43
N GLU A 231 -9.20 8.03 -29.41
CA GLU A 231 -9.45 8.37 -30.82
C GLU A 231 -10.72 9.21 -30.97
N VAL A 232 -11.80 8.81 -30.29
CA VAL A 232 -13.09 9.51 -30.32
C VAL A 232 -13.02 10.88 -29.67
N VAL A 233 -12.40 10.98 -28.49
CA VAL A 233 -12.32 12.22 -27.71
C VAL A 233 -11.33 13.21 -28.33
N SER A 234 -10.23 12.73 -28.91
CA SER A 234 -9.18 13.57 -29.52
C SER A 234 -9.45 13.90 -30.99
N GLY A 235 -10.46 13.28 -31.61
CA GLY A 235 -10.82 13.48 -33.01
C GLY A 235 -9.72 13.07 -34.00
N GLY A 236 -8.95 12.01 -33.66
CA GLY A 236 -7.87 11.48 -34.50
C GLY A 236 -6.65 12.40 -34.70
N ASN A 237 -6.60 13.57 -34.07
CA ASN A 237 -5.44 14.47 -34.15
C ASN A 237 -4.39 14.07 -33.09
N MET A 238 -3.49 13.15 -33.43
CA MET A 238 -2.32 12.76 -32.60
C MET A 238 -1.30 13.89 -32.34
N ARG A 239 -1.58 15.13 -32.78
CA ARG A 239 -0.67 16.28 -32.65
C ARG A 239 -1.05 17.16 -31.48
N LYS A 240 -0.84 16.66 -30.26
CA LYS A 240 -0.30 17.39 -29.08
C LYS A 240 -0.49 16.56 -27.81
N PRO A 241 0.58 16.00 -27.23
CA PRO A 241 0.53 15.60 -25.83
C PRO A 241 0.33 16.88 -24.99
N GLY A 242 -0.75 16.96 -24.22
CA GLY A 242 -0.99 18.07 -23.28
C GLY A 242 -2.01 19.14 -23.69
N GLY A 243 -2.82 18.92 -24.72
CA GLY A 243 -3.94 19.80 -25.06
C GLY A 243 -5.21 19.44 -24.28
N ILE A 244 -5.63 20.27 -23.34
CA ILE A 244 -6.95 20.20 -22.67
C ILE A 244 -8.04 20.09 -23.76
N PHE A 245 -8.92 19.09 -23.61
CA PHE A 245 -9.91 18.50 -24.53
C PHE A 245 -10.95 19.46 -25.19
N GLY A 246 -10.56 20.67 -25.57
CA GLY A 246 -11.42 21.64 -26.22
C GLY A 246 -11.52 21.37 -27.72
N ASN A 247 -12.55 20.64 -28.15
CA ASN A 247 -13.00 20.69 -29.54
C ASN A 247 -14.48 21.02 -29.62
N SER A 248 -14.77 22.29 -29.93
CA SER A 248 -16.07 22.91 -30.14
C SER A 248 -16.82 22.43 -31.40
N GLY A 249 -16.37 21.33 -32.02
CA GLY A 249 -16.90 20.76 -33.26
C GLY A 249 -17.13 19.25 -33.20
N SER A 250 -17.12 18.65 -32.01
CA SER A 250 -17.40 17.22 -31.84
C SER A 250 -18.87 16.92 -32.16
N GLU A 251 -19.10 15.97 -33.08
CA GLU A 251 -20.46 15.51 -33.45
C GLU A 251 -21.17 14.82 -32.26
N ILE A 252 -20.40 14.40 -31.25
CA ILE A 252 -20.86 13.78 -30.01
C ILE A 252 -21.39 14.83 -29.03
N PRO A 253 -22.49 14.58 -28.31
CA PRO A 253 -22.94 15.44 -27.22
C PRO A 253 -21.87 15.63 -26.13
N ILE A 254 -21.77 16.84 -25.57
CA ILE A 254 -20.77 17.18 -24.53
C ILE A 254 -20.87 16.24 -23.31
N ASN A 255 -22.08 15.84 -22.92
CA ASN A 255 -22.28 14.91 -21.81
C ASN A 255 -21.71 13.52 -22.11
N ASP A 256 -21.85 13.05 -23.34
CA ASP A 256 -21.32 11.74 -23.77
C ASP A 256 -19.79 11.79 -23.82
N LEU A 257 -19.19 12.91 -24.27
CA LEU A 257 -17.74 13.12 -24.20
C LEU A 257 -17.20 13.07 -22.77
N LYS A 258 -17.88 13.72 -21.82
CA LYS A 258 -17.50 13.67 -20.40
C LYS A 258 -17.56 12.25 -19.84
N GLN A 259 -18.55 11.46 -20.24
CA GLN A 259 -18.67 10.06 -19.84
C GLN A 259 -17.56 9.19 -20.43
N LEU A 260 -17.21 9.40 -21.70
CA LEU A 260 -16.07 8.74 -22.36
C LEU A 260 -14.76 9.07 -21.63
N GLU A 261 -14.51 10.35 -21.34
CA GLU A 261 -13.32 10.80 -20.62
C GLU A 261 -13.24 10.23 -19.20
N ALA A 262 -14.35 10.28 -18.44
CA ALA A 262 -14.39 9.71 -17.10
C ALA A 262 -14.09 8.20 -17.12
N PHE A 263 -14.66 7.47 -18.08
CA PHE A 263 -14.42 6.04 -18.21
C PHE A 263 -12.99 5.72 -18.68
N PHE A 264 -12.37 6.57 -19.51
CA PHE A 264 -10.97 6.43 -19.91
C PHE A 264 -10.00 6.41 -18.71
N TYR A 265 -10.18 7.34 -17.76
CA TYR A 265 -9.38 7.35 -16.54
C TYR A 265 -9.71 6.17 -15.63
N LYS A 266 -10.99 5.77 -15.57
CA LYS A 266 -11.43 4.60 -14.79
C LYS A 266 -10.80 3.29 -15.28
N LEU A 267 -10.74 3.09 -16.60
CA LEU A 267 -10.06 1.97 -17.24
C LEU A 267 -8.58 1.89 -16.84
N GLY A 268 -7.89 3.04 -16.81
CA GLY A 268 -6.49 3.10 -16.37
C GLY A 268 -6.36 2.68 -14.91
N PHE A 269 -7.27 3.16 -14.05
CA PHE A 269 -7.25 2.81 -12.63
C PHE A 269 -7.57 1.33 -12.37
N PHE A 270 -8.44 0.70 -13.17
CA PHE A 270 -8.71 -0.72 -13.04
C PHE A 270 -7.46 -1.58 -13.14
N LEU A 271 -6.48 -1.21 -13.98
CA LEU A 271 -5.23 -1.98 -14.09
C LEU A 271 -4.48 -2.04 -12.74
N HIS A 272 -4.52 -0.97 -11.95
CA HIS A 272 -3.94 -0.97 -10.60
C HIS A 272 -4.72 -1.88 -9.63
N VAL A 273 -6.05 -1.89 -9.73
CA VAL A 273 -6.89 -2.77 -8.89
C VAL A 273 -6.74 -4.23 -9.28
N LEU A 274 -6.63 -4.52 -10.59
CA LEU A 274 -6.45 -5.86 -11.12
C LEU A 274 -5.06 -6.41 -10.81
N ASP A 275 -4.03 -5.58 -10.87
CA ASP A 275 -2.68 -5.90 -10.42
C ASP A 275 -2.47 -5.50 -8.95
N TYR A 276 -3.36 -6.04 -8.09
CA TYR A 276 -3.47 -5.67 -6.68
C TYR A 276 -2.14 -5.81 -5.94
N THR A 277 -1.51 -6.99 -6.05
CA THR A 277 -0.28 -7.32 -5.31
C THR A 277 0.88 -6.42 -5.75
N ALA A 278 1.06 -6.18 -7.05
CA ALA A 278 2.14 -5.32 -7.54
C ALA A 278 1.89 -3.85 -7.15
N THR A 279 0.66 -3.37 -7.32
CA THR A 279 0.27 -2.02 -6.92
C THR A 279 0.52 -1.80 -5.43
N LEU A 280 0.07 -2.73 -4.58
CA LEU A 280 0.29 -2.65 -3.14
C LEU A 280 1.79 -2.65 -2.79
N GLY A 281 2.59 -3.48 -3.46
CA GLY A 281 4.04 -3.50 -3.33
C GLY A 281 4.65 -2.13 -3.62
N THR A 282 4.32 -1.52 -4.77
CA THR A 282 4.81 -0.18 -5.13
C THR A 282 4.35 0.90 -4.16
N LEU A 283 3.11 0.83 -3.67
CA LEU A 283 2.55 1.84 -2.76
C LEU A 283 3.13 1.77 -1.35
N THR A 284 3.75 0.65 -0.96
CA THR A 284 4.32 0.42 0.38
C THR A 284 5.83 0.39 0.41
N ASP A 285 6.46 0.62 -0.75
CA ASP A 285 7.90 0.61 -0.96
C ASP A 285 8.54 1.93 -0.52
N LEU A 286 9.37 1.84 0.51
CA LEU A 286 10.13 2.95 1.08
C LEU A 286 11.65 2.75 0.95
N GLY A 287 12.08 1.81 0.10
CA GLY A 287 13.50 1.44 -0.05
C GLY A 287 14.40 2.58 -0.48
N PHE A 288 13.84 3.57 -1.18
CA PHE A 288 14.53 4.79 -1.61
C PHE A 288 15.17 5.59 -0.45
N LEU A 289 14.71 5.39 0.79
CA LEU A 289 15.27 6.06 1.97
C LEU A 289 16.69 5.59 2.31
N TRP A 290 17.10 4.40 1.85
CA TRP A 290 18.44 3.87 2.14
C TRP A 290 19.50 4.29 1.11
N PHE A 291 19.13 4.34 -0.18
CA PHE A 291 20.06 4.57 -1.29
C PHE A 291 20.68 5.98 -1.27
N ARG A 292 21.98 6.07 -1.58
CA ARG A 292 22.76 7.31 -1.43
C ARG A 292 23.91 7.46 -2.42
N GLU A 293 23.81 6.79 -3.56
CA GLU A 293 24.95 6.60 -4.49
C GLU A 293 25.38 7.90 -5.16
N PHE A 294 24.43 8.81 -5.38
CA PHE A 294 24.75 10.17 -5.83
C PHE A 294 25.72 10.87 -4.87
N TYR A 295 25.51 10.72 -3.55
CA TYR A 295 26.32 11.37 -2.54
C TYR A 295 27.65 10.65 -2.32
N LEU A 296 27.70 9.32 -2.40
CA LEU A 296 28.94 8.54 -2.39
C LEU A 296 29.87 8.98 -3.52
N GLU A 297 29.35 9.05 -4.75
CA GLU A 297 30.09 9.50 -5.92
C GLU A 297 30.60 10.94 -5.75
N SER A 298 29.71 11.87 -5.35
CA SER A 298 30.09 13.28 -5.17
C SER A 298 31.11 13.52 -4.05
N SER A 299 31.09 12.68 -3.01
CA SER A 299 31.97 12.81 -1.84
C SER A 299 33.26 12.00 -1.98
N LEU A 300 33.37 11.15 -3.01
CA LEU A 300 34.50 10.23 -3.23
C LEU A 300 34.78 9.32 -2.03
N VAL A 301 33.71 8.87 -1.37
CA VAL A 301 33.78 7.93 -0.25
C VAL A 301 33.12 6.61 -0.63
N ILE A 302 33.61 5.51 -0.05
CA ILE A 302 33.09 4.16 -0.33
C ILE A 302 31.73 3.95 0.34
N GLN A 303 31.56 4.45 1.57
CA GLN A 303 30.31 4.33 2.32
C GLN A 303 30.21 5.43 3.39
N PHE A 304 28.98 5.80 3.77
CA PHE A 304 28.71 6.66 4.91
C PHE A 304 28.47 5.85 6.19
N PRO A 305 28.76 6.41 7.38
CA PRO A 305 28.42 5.81 8.66
C PRO A 305 26.91 5.56 8.83
N ILE A 306 26.53 4.62 9.68
CA ILE A 306 25.12 4.23 9.90
C ILE A 306 24.27 5.38 10.45
N GLU A 307 24.88 6.34 11.13
CA GLU A 307 24.23 7.56 11.65
C GLU A 307 23.73 8.47 10.53
N CYS A 308 24.16 8.23 9.29
CA CYS A 308 23.68 8.89 8.08
C CYS A 308 22.65 8.05 7.31
N SER A 309 22.30 6.87 7.80
CA SER A 309 21.29 6.01 7.18
C SER A 309 19.91 6.34 7.75
N LEU A 310 18.99 6.79 6.91
CA LEU A 310 17.63 7.15 7.34
C LEU A 310 16.92 6.00 8.07
N PRO A 311 16.90 4.74 7.56
CA PRO A 311 16.32 3.63 8.30
C PRO A 311 16.88 3.49 9.73
N TRP A 312 18.20 3.57 9.90
CA TRP A 312 18.83 3.49 11.21
C TRP A 312 18.49 4.70 12.08
N MET A 313 18.55 5.92 11.55
CA MET A 313 18.20 7.13 12.30
C MET A 313 16.78 7.08 12.86
N LEU A 314 15.85 6.45 12.15
CA LEU A 314 14.48 6.23 12.62
C LEU A 314 14.44 5.20 13.75
N VAL A 315 15.09 4.03 13.56
CA VAL A 315 15.20 2.99 14.60
C VAL A 315 15.84 3.56 15.87
N ASP A 316 16.96 4.24 15.76
CA ASP A 316 17.70 4.84 16.86
C ASP A 316 16.83 5.86 17.60
N HIS A 317 16.13 6.73 16.87
CA HIS A 317 15.18 7.67 17.47
C HIS A 317 14.06 6.97 18.24
N VAL A 318 13.56 5.84 17.76
CA VAL A 318 12.54 5.05 18.47
C VAL A 318 13.05 4.53 19.81
N ILE A 319 14.27 3.97 19.83
CA ILE A 319 14.84 3.36 21.05
C ILE A 319 15.13 4.42 22.12
N GLU A 320 15.69 5.56 21.71
CA GLU A 320 16.04 6.67 22.60
C GLU A 320 14.81 7.49 23.03
N SER A 321 13.65 7.27 22.40
CA SER A 321 12.45 8.04 22.69
C SER A 321 11.84 7.64 24.04
N PRO A 322 11.48 8.63 24.89
CA PRO A 322 10.69 8.35 26.10
C PRO A 322 9.23 7.98 25.80
N ILE A 323 8.81 8.02 24.53
CA ILE A 323 7.43 7.80 24.11
C ILE A 323 7.14 6.28 24.07
N ILE A 324 6.40 5.82 25.08
CA ILE A 324 6.06 4.41 25.32
C ILE A 324 5.50 3.67 24.09
N GLY A 325 4.67 4.33 23.29
CA GLY A 325 4.01 3.71 22.12
C GLY A 325 4.90 3.59 20.89
N LEU A 326 5.99 4.35 20.82
CA LEU A 326 6.84 4.41 19.63
C LEU A 326 7.72 3.16 19.51
N LEU A 327 8.08 2.54 20.64
CA LEU A 327 8.95 1.37 20.66
C LEU A 327 8.42 0.19 19.83
N GLU A 328 7.10 0.02 19.78
CA GLU A 328 6.44 -1.02 18.97
C GLU A 328 6.60 -0.78 17.45
N SER A 329 6.88 0.46 17.04
CA SER A 329 7.15 0.86 15.65
C SER A 329 8.59 0.66 15.20
N ALA A 330 9.53 0.29 16.10
CA ALA A 330 10.93 0.10 15.72
C ALA A 330 11.10 -0.91 14.57
N LEU A 331 10.35 -2.01 14.62
CA LEU A 331 10.39 -3.06 13.59
C LEU A 331 9.82 -2.59 12.24
N MET A 332 8.93 -1.58 12.22
CA MET A 332 8.42 -1.01 10.97
C MET A 332 9.49 -0.21 10.24
N SER A 333 10.41 0.41 10.99
CA SER A 333 11.54 1.14 10.40
C SER A 333 12.59 0.18 9.83
N PHE A 334 12.80 -0.98 10.46
CA PHE A 334 13.64 -2.04 9.89
C PHE A 334 13.10 -2.61 8.58
N ASP A 335 11.78 -2.57 8.35
CA ASP A 335 11.17 -3.06 7.11
C ASP A 335 11.59 -2.24 5.88
N ILE A 336 12.11 -1.02 6.07
CA ILE A 336 12.69 -0.22 4.98
C ILE A 336 13.91 -0.92 4.36
N TYR A 337 14.68 -1.68 5.15
CA TYR A 337 15.79 -2.48 4.61
C TYR A 337 15.30 -3.61 3.71
N ASN A 338 14.13 -4.20 4.01
CA ASN A 338 13.52 -5.21 3.14
C ASN A 338 13.14 -4.61 1.79
N ASP A 339 12.55 -3.41 1.80
CA ASP A 339 12.22 -2.68 0.58
C ASP A 339 13.47 -2.37 -0.25
N ALA A 340 14.51 -1.81 0.39
CA ALA A 340 15.77 -1.50 -0.28
C ALA A 340 16.41 -2.75 -0.88
N ALA A 341 16.43 -3.86 -0.14
CA ALA A 341 16.96 -5.14 -0.60
C ALA A 341 16.19 -5.68 -1.82
N GLN A 342 14.85 -5.58 -1.78
CA GLN A 342 13.99 -5.96 -2.90
C GLN A 342 14.28 -5.09 -4.13
N GLN A 343 14.39 -3.78 -3.96
CA GLN A 343 14.76 -2.87 -5.05
C GLN A 343 16.15 -3.21 -5.63
N ALA A 344 17.14 -3.45 -4.78
CA ALA A 344 18.51 -3.79 -5.18
C ALA A 344 18.54 -5.06 -6.04
N LEU A 345 17.84 -6.13 -5.63
CA LEU A 345 17.87 -7.41 -6.33
C LEU A 345 16.97 -7.46 -7.57
N VAL A 346 15.76 -6.91 -7.48
CA VAL A 346 14.73 -7.10 -8.51
C VAL A 346 14.72 -5.97 -9.54
N ILE A 347 14.88 -4.72 -9.08
CA ILE A 347 14.80 -3.54 -9.92
C ILE A 347 16.18 -3.16 -10.47
N LEU A 348 17.13 -2.88 -9.57
CA LEU A 348 18.49 -2.44 -9.94
C LEU A 348 19.36 -3.60 -10.43
N LYS A 349 19.05 -4.82 -9.97
CA LYS A 349 19.79 -6.06 -10.27
C LYS A 349 21.27 -5.94 -9.93
N GLN A 350 21.57 -5.29 -8.81
CA GLN A 350 22.92 -5.08 -8.32
C GLN A 350 23.12 -5.84 -7.02
N ARG A 351 24.03 -6.82 -7.06
CA ARG A 351 24.34 -7.65 -5.89
C ARG A 351 25.10 -6.88 -4.81
N PHE A 352 26.04 -6.02 -5.19
CA PHE A 352 26.84 -5.27 -4.22
C PHE A 352 25.98 -4.37 -3.32
N LEU A 353 24.92 -3.74 -3.89
CA LEU A 353 23.95 -2.96 -3.10
C LEU A 353 23.26 -3.83 -2.06
N TYR A 354 22.87 -5.05 -2.42
CA TYR A 354 22.28 -5.99 -1.48
C TYR A 354 23.27 -6.39 -0.37
N ASP A 355 24.52 -6.69 -0.73
CA ASP A 355 25.56 -7.07 0.23
C ASP A 355 25.82 -5.92 1.23
N GLU A 356 25.78 -4.66 0.79
CA GLU A 356 25.88 -3.47 1.66
C GLU A 356 24.66 -3.29 2.57
N ILE A 357 23.45 -3.46 2.03
CA ILE A 357 22.19 -3.42 2.81
C ILE A 357 22.21 -4.50 3.89
N GLU A 358 22.65 -5.71 3.54
CA GLU A 358 22.77 -6.84 4.47
C GLU A 358 23.77 -6.54 5.59
N ALA A 359 24.97 -6.06 5.25
CA ALA A 359 25.98 -5.72 6.23
C ALA A 359 25.52 -4.60 7.18
N GLU A 360 24.82 -3.59 6.66
CA GLU A 360 24.30 -2.50 7.49
C GLU A 360 23.19 -2.98 8.42
N VAL A 361 22.20 -3.75 7.92
CA VAL A 361 21.10 -4.22 8.77
C VAL A 361 21.60 -5.15 9.87
N ASP A 362 22.61 -5.99 9.60
CA ASP A 362 23.18 -6.91 10.59
C ASP A 362 23.81 -6.13 11.75
N ASN A 363 24.66 -5.15 11.44
CA ASN A 363 25.27 -4.27 12.44
C ASN A 363 24.22 -3.45 13.22
N CYS A 364 23.28 -2.82 12.51
CA CYS A 364 22.21 -2.04 13.12
C CYS A 364 21.32 -2.92 14.03
N PHE A 365 21.04 -4.16 13.65
CA PHE A 365 20.22 -5.06 14.44
C PHE A 365 20.93 -5.50 15.72
N ASP A 366 22.23 -5.77 15.67
CA ASP A 366 23.03 -6.07 16.86
C ASP A 366 23.04 -4.88 17.84
N ILE A 367 23.23 -3.65 17.35
CA ILE A 367 23.16 -2.43 18.17
C ILE A 367 21.74 -2.25 18.75
N PHE A 368 20.70 -2.46 17.95
CA PHE A 368 19.30 -2.39 18.40
C PHE A 368 19.03 -3.35 19.55
N VAL A 369 19.46 -4.61 19.42
CA VAL A 369 19.26 -5.63 20.47
C VAL A 369 19.99 -5.24 21.74
N LEU A 370 21.22 -4.75 21.65
CA LEU A 370 21.99 -4.27 22.81
C LEU A 370 21.24 -3.16 23.54
N LYS A 371 20.89 -2.08 22.83
CA LYS A 371 20.18 -0.93 23.42
C LYS A 371 18.83 -1.33 23.99
N LEU A 372 18.07 -2.16 23.27
CA LEU A 372 16.77 -2.66 23.76
C LEU A 372 16.92 -3.46 25.06
N CYS A 373 17.94 -4.31 25.17
CA CYS A 373 18.20 -5.07 26.40
C CYS A 373 18.55 -4.15 27.56
N GLU A 374 19.41 -3.14 27.34
CA GLU A 374 19.77 -2.14 28.34
C GLU A 374 18.55 -1.34 28.81
N THR A 375 17.68 -0.91 27.89
CA THR A 375 16.43 -0.20 28.18
C THR A 375 15.46 -1.06 28.99
N ILE A 376 15.24 -2.31 28.58
CA ILE A 376 14.37 -3.26 29.30
C ILE A 376 14.91 -3.49 30.72
N PHE A 377 16.21 -3.77 30.84
CA PHE A 377 16.84 -4.01 32.14
C PHE A 377 16.72 -2.79 33.05
N THR A 378 17.06 -1.60 32.54
CA THR A 378 17.01 -0.34 33.29
C THR A 378 15.59 -0.03 33.76
N TYR A 379 14.59 -0.25 32.90
CA TYR A 379 13.18 -0.10 33.25
C TYR A 379 12.77 -1.01 34.40
N TYR A 380 12.96 -2.34 34.27
CA TYR A 380 12.55 -3.29 35.30
C TYR A 380 13.35 -3.15 36.60
N LYS A 381 14.64 -2.77 36.50
CA LYS A 381 15.46 -2.42 37.67
C LYS A 381 14.89 -1.23 38.41
N SER A 382 14.52 -0.17 37.68
CA SER A 382 13.97 1.06 38.27
C SER A 382 12.60 0.79 38.88
N TRP A 383 11.76 0.01 38.19
CA TRP A 383 10.44 -0.40 38.68
C TRP A 383 10.55 -1.21 39.97
N ALA A 384 11.40 -2.23 40.00
CA ALA A 384 11.64 -3.03 41.20
C ALA A 384 12.21 -2.18 42.35
N ALA A 385 13.10 -1.23 42.07
CA ALA A 385 13.61 -0.31 43.08
C ALA A 385 12.51 0.59 43.64
N SER A 386 11.61 1.11 42.78
CA SER A 386 10.47 1.93 43.19
C SER A 386 9.52 1.18 44.13
N GLU A 387 9.20 -0.09 43.82
CA GLU A 387 8.36 -0.96 44.67
C GLU A 387 9.00 -1.30 46.02
N LEU A 388 10.35 -1.30 46.10
CA LEU A 388 11.09 -1.61 47.33
C LEU A 388 11.35 -0.39 48.22
N LEU A 389 11.04 0.83 47.76
CA LEU A 389 11.23 2.04 48.57
C LEU A 389 10.23 2.08 49.73
N ASP A 390 10.72 2.41 50.93
CA ASP A 390 9.87 2.55 52.12
C ASP A 390 8.87 3.70 51.93
N PRO A 391 7.54 3.44 52.01
CA PRO A 391 6.53 4.48 51.92
C PRO A 391 6.70 5.59 52.96
N SER A 392 7.23 5.27 54.15
CA SER A 392 7.46 6.26 55.21
C SER A 392 8.59 7.21 54.84
N PHE A 393 9.63 6.70 54.16
CA PHE A 393 10.69 7.52 53.58
C PHE A 393 10.16 8.42 52.47
N LEU A 394 9.35 7.88 51.55
CA LEU A 394 8.74 8.64 50.46
C LEU A 394 7.82 9.77 50.96
N PHE A 395 7.05 9.50 52.02
CA PHE A 395 6.21 10.50 52.66
C PHE A 395 7.03 11.61 53.33
N ALA A 396 8.16 11.27 53.97
CA ALA A 396 9.01 12.22 54.67
C ALA A 396 9.74 13.20 53.74
N ILE A 397 10.01 12.82 52.49
CA ILE A 397 10.78 13.62 51.53
C ILE A 397 9.93 14.46 50.55
N ASP A 398 8.60 14.27 50.52
CA ASP A 398 7.65 15.01 49.68
C ASP A 398 8.05 15.12 48.18
N ILE A 399 8.78 14.11 47.67
CA ILE A 399 9.25 14.01 46.28
C ILE A 399 8.92 12.64 45.67
N GLY A 400 7.88 11.97 46.17
CA GLY A 400 7.48 10.62 45.74
C GLY A 400 7.27 10.47 44.23
N GLU A 401 6.79 11.52 43.56
CA GLU A 401 6.61 11.55 42.10
C GLU A 401 7.92 11.35 41.32
N LYS A 402 9.08 11.73 41.88
CA LYS A 402 10.39 11.55 41.22
C LYS A 402 10.83 10.08 41.15
N PHE A 403 10.29 9.24 42.03
CA PHE A 403 10.58 7.81 42.08
C PHE A 403 9.52 6.97 41.36
N ALA A 404 8.49 7.61 40.81
CA ALA A 404 7.48 6.94 40.00
C ALA A 404 8.06 6.57 38.63
N VAL A 405 7.98 5.28 38.30
CA VAL A 405 8.44 4.76 37.01
C VAL A 405 7.27 4.71 36.04
N GLN A 406 7.41 5.40 34.90
CA GLN A 406 6.39 5.42 33.86
C GLN A 406 6.28 4.06 33.17
N PRO A 407 5.08 3.46 33.06
CA PRO A 407 4.93 2.13 32.48
C PRO A 407 5.38 2.06 31.02
N MET A 408 6.28 1.12 30.68
CA MET A 408 6.71 0.87 29.30
C MET A 408 6.01 -0.37 28.69
N ARG A 409 5.85 -0.38 27.36
CA ARG A 409 5.19 -1.46 26.60
C ARG A 409 6.19 -2.30 25.82
N PHE A 410 6.69 -3.35 26.45
CA PHE A 410 7.57 -4.32 25.78
C PHE A 410 6.84 -5.57 25.26
N VAL A 411 5.57 -5.77 25.64
CA VAL A 411 4.85 -7.04 25.45
C VAL A 411 4.77 -7.45 23.97
N ALA A 412 4.49 -6.52 23.06
CA ALA A 412 4.41 -6.83 21.63
C ALA A 412 5.77 -7.28 21.07
N LEU A 413 6.84 -6.56 21.43
CA LEU A 413 8.21 -6.92 21.03
C LEU A 413 8.66 -8.26 21.62
N LEU A 414 8.40 -8.50 22.91
CA LEU A 414 8.73 -9.76 23.59
C LEU A 414 7.94 -10.96 23.06
N LYS A 415 6.72 -10.74 22.56
CA LYS A 415 5.90 -11.77 21.90
C LYS A 415 6.31 -12.02 20.46
N THR A 416 7.16 -11.18 19.88
CA THR A 416 7.61 -11.34 18.50
C THR A 416 8.61 -12.49 18.45
N THR A 417 8.13 -13.67 18.01
CA THR A 417 8.96 -14.89 17.91
C THR A 417 9.75 -14.96 16.61
N ARG A 418 9.31 -14.22 15.58
CA ARG A 418 9.90 -14.18 14.25
C ARG A 418 9.79 -12.77 13.68
N VAL A 419 10.92 -12.11 13.49
CA VAL A 419 11.01 -10.89 12.67
C VAL A 419 11.40 -11.33 11.27
N LYS A 420 10.58 -11.03 10.28
CA LYS A 420 10.91 -11.29 8.88
C LYS A 420 11.69 -10.10 8.33
N VAL A 421 12.99 -10.08 8.59
CA VAL A 421 13.91 -9.34 7.73
C VAL A 421 14.24 -10.32 6.59
N HIS A 422 13.67 -10.10 5.41
CA HIS A 422 13.75 -10.96 4.22
C HIS A 422 15.14 -10.96 3.56
N ILE A 423 16.10 -10.24 4.15
CA ILE A 423 17.51 -10.34 3.83
C ILE A 423 17.98 -11.73 4.30
N ASN A 424 18.53 -12.51 3.37
CA ASN A 424 18.99 -13.88 3.57
C ASN A 424 20.20 -13.88 4.51
N LEU A 425 19.97 -13.72 5.81
CA LEU A 425 20.97 -13.96 6.86
C LEU A 425 21.43 -15.45 6.94
N TYR A 426 21.11 -16.25 5.92
CA TYR A 426 21.58 -17.62 5.70
C TYR A 426 23.10 -17.75 5.55
N SER A 427 23.84 -16.65 5.34
CA SER A 427 25.28 -16.70 5.06
C SER A 427 26.17 -16.75 6.30
N VAL A 428 25.70 -16.38 7.49
CA VAL A 428 26.56 -16.36 8.71
C VAL A 428 26.19 -17.43 9.73
N TYR A 429 24.98 -17.98 9.69
CA TYR A 429 24.59 -19.08 10.58
C TYR A 429 23.91 -20.19 9.79
N GLY A 430 24.70 -21.16 9.34
CA GLY A 430 24.18 -22.48 9.00
C GLY A 430 23.28 -22.97 10.13
N HIS A 431 22.00 -23.18 9.82
CA HIS A 431 21.01 -23.80 10.70
C HIS A 431 20.49 -23.01 11.92
N GLU A 432 20.76 -21.72 12.07
CA GLU A 432 20.07 -20.90 13.07
C GLU A 432 19.36 -19.74 12.40
N LEU A 433 18.02 -19.78 12.43
CA LEU A 433 17.23 -18.56 12.37
C LEU A 433 17.95 -17.52 13.24
N ILE A 434 18.06 -16.27 12.80
CA ILE A 434 18.10 -15.13 13.72
C ILE A 434 16.71 -15.08 14.37
N CYS A 435 16.44 -16.11 15.16
CA CYS A 435 15.39 -16.14 16.10
C CYS A 435 15.85 -15.16 17.16
N PHE A 436 14.86 -14.52 17.75
CA PHE A 436 14.86 -14.09 19.11
C PHE A 436 15.44 -15.12 20.11
N THR A 437 16.14 -16.21 19.77
CA THR A 437 16.87 -17.08 20.69
C THR A 437 17.95 -16.31 21.44
N ARG A 438 18.69 -15.39 20.80
CA ARG A 438 19.66 -14.53 21.51
C ARG A 438 18.96 -13.51 22.41
N VAL A 439 17.89 -12.88 21.92
CA VAL A 439 17.06 -11.94 22.70
C VAL A 439 16.35 -12.65 23.84
N HIS A 440 15.79 -13.84 23.63
CA HIS A 440 15.24 -14.70 24.67
C HIS A 440 16.34 -15.13 25.63
N LEU A 441 17.55 -15.53 25.21
CA LEU A 441 18.60 -15.93 26.14
C LEU A 441 19.06 -14.73 27.01
N LEU A 442 19.24 -13.55 26.42
CA LEU A 442 19.60 -12.31 27.11
C LEU A 442 18.48 -11.80 28.04
N ILE A 443 17.23 -11.86 27.59
CA ILE A 443 16.03 -11.51 28.36
C ILE A 443 15.64 -12.61 29.36
N PHE A 444 16.09 -13.86 29.20
CA PHE A 444 15.94 -14.90 30.23
C PHE A 444 17.04 -14.75 31.30
N LEU A 445 18.25 -14.37 30.92
CA LEU A 445 19.34 -14.14 31.86
C LEU A 445 19.14 -12.86 32.69
N CYS A 446 18.65 -11.76 32.10
CA CYS A 446 18.45 -10.48 32.81
C CYS A 446 17.54 -10.57 34.07
N PRO A 447 16.28 -11.01 33.99
CA PRO A 447 15.39 -11.11 35.13
C PRO A 447 15.77 -12.26 36.08
N VAL A 448 16.34 -13.37 35.59
CA VAL A 448 16.79 -14.47 36.47
C VAL A 448 17.99 -14.04 37.33
N VAL A 449 18.89 -13.20 36.79
CA VAL A 449 20.02 -12.63 37.54
C VAL A 449 19.54 -11.55 38.52
N VAL A 450 18.61 -10.67 38.12
CA VAL A 450 18.02 -9.65 39.02
C VAL A 450 17.27 -10.29 40.18
N VAL A 451 16.44 -11.31 39.91
CA VAL A 451 15.72 -12.03 40.97
C VAL A 451 16.68 -12.78 41.91
N ARG A 452 17.75 -13.38 41.39
CA ARG A 452 18.75 -14.08 42.24
C ARG A 452 19.67 -13.16 43.03
N GLN A 453 20.07 -12.00 42.50
CA GLN A 453 20.97 -11.07 43.19
C GLN A 453 20.25 -10.19 44.21
N VAL A 454 18.98 -9.83 43.96
CA VAL A 454 18.18 -8.99 44.87
C VAL A 454 17.54 -9.83 45.99
N PHE A 455 17.06 -11.04 45.70
CA PHE A 455 16.41 -11.89 46.70
C PHE A 455 17.34 -12.97 47.25
N LYS A 456 18.19 -12.62 48.22
CA LYS A 456 18.81 -13.60 49.14
C LYS A 456 17.78 -14.02 50.20
N GLN A 457 16.88 -14.97 49.90
CA GLN A 457 16.23 -15.97 50.80
C GLN A 457 14.94 -16.55 50.16
N PRO A 458 14.52 -17.78 50.56
CA PRO A 458 13.68 -18.66 49.77
C PRO A 458 12.18 -18.45 50.06
N ARG A 459 11.35 -18.71 49.05
CA ARG A 459 9.88 -18.71 49.09
C ARG A 459 9.22 -17.34 48.91
N PHE A 460 9.28 -16.83 47.69
CA PHE A 460 8.15 -16.09 47.12
C PHE A 460 7.81 -16.69 45.75
N LEU A 461 6.54 -17.09 45.61
CA LEU A 461 5.98 -17.79 44.46
C LEU A 461 5.85 -16.83 43.26
N TRP A 462 6.90 -16.73 42.46
CA TRP A 462 6.80 -16.40 41.03
C TRP A 462 7.33 -17.56 40.16
N SER A 463 7.03 -18.78 40.59
CA SER A 463 7.24 -20.01 39.83
C SER A 463 5.89 -20.63 39.56
N MET A 464 5.21 -20.23 38.49
CA MET A 464 4.38 -21.17 37.72
C MET A 464 3.74 -20.66 36.43
N GLU A 465 3.68 -19.35 36.13
CA GLU A 465 2.99 -18.91 34.90
C GLU A 465 3.92 -18.58 33.73
N PHE A 466 5.09 -17.99 33.97
CA PHE A 466 6.06 -17.73 32.88
C PHE A 466 6.73 -19.01 32.35
N SER A 467 6.96 -20.02 33.20
CA SER A 467 7.51 -21.32 32.79
C SER A 467 6.51 -22.16 31.99
N LYS A 468 5.20 -22.00 32.20
CA LYS A 468 4.17 -22.71 31.42
C LYS A 468 4.11 -22.23 29.97
N PHE A 469 4.40 -20.95 29.71
CA PHE A 469 4.49 -20.41 28.36
C PHE A 469 5.70 -20.95 27.58
N ALA A 470 6.81 -21.24 28.28
CA ALA A 470 8.04 -21.77 27.68
C ALA A 470 7.96 -23.27 27.34
N PHE A 471 7.30 -24.10 28.17
CA PHE A 471 7.21 -25.54 27.92
C PHE A 471 6.15 -25.96 26.89
N ALA A 472 5.18 -25.10 26.58
CA ALA A 472 4.16 -25.40 25.56
C ALA A 472 4.66 -25.16 24.11
N SER A 473 5.80 -24.49 23.93
CA SER A 473 6.25 -23.99 22.62
C SER A 473 7.49 -24.72 22.06
N ILE A 474 8.01 -25.71 22.78
CA ILE A 474 9.11 -26.56 22.30
C ILE A 474 8.48 -27.79 21.62
N PRO A 475 8.65 -27.99 20.30
CA PRO A 475 8.32 -29.28 19.71
C PRO A 475 9.28 -30.31 20.32
N GLN A 476 8.74 -31.24 21.13
CA GLN A 476 9.48 -32.45 21.47
C GLN A 476 9.67 -33.26 20.18
N ARG A 477 10.86 -33.18 19.59
CA ARG A 477 11.38 -34.19 18.69
C ARG A 477 12.77 -34.60 19.18
N LEU A 478 12.81 -35.82 19.71
CA LEU A 478 13.94 -36.74 19.52
C LEU A 478 14.05 -37.09 18.03
#